data_AF-A0AB37CBW6-F1
#
_entry.id   AF-A0AB37CBW6-F1
#
_cell.length_a   1.000
_cell.length_b   1.000
_cell.length_c   1.000
_cell.angle_alpha   90.00
_cell.angle_beta   90.00
_cell.angle_gamma   90.00
#
_symmetry.space_group_name_H-M   'P 1'
#
loop_
_entity.id
_entity.type
_entity.pdbx_description
1 polymer ?
#
loop_
_entity_poly.entity_id
_entity_poly.type
_entity_poly.pdbx_seq_one_letter_code
_entity_poly.pdbx_strand_id
1 'polypeptide(L)'
;MDLNKLKQNNIREMEVEECKKEIDRTVRELLSIKEKFYNAQNKVIANENRKIDEFLTEELGFVKDIKENFVDYRLENEEVGKIRIEVCNNYLKIQGKEYRFWLDTDFNLCKLNWAIKEDFGYEHLDRGYKIQGRENWNKELKELMKVKKVYEDTDFELMKLEGDIFYFVIEDKENYRKIKSKSLVDFIKEQLEEL
;
A
#
# COMPACT_ATOMS: atom_id res chain seq x y z
N MET A 1 26.87 -38.70 32.44
CA MET A 1 26.46 -37.69 31.43
C MET A 1 27.73 -36.98 30.98
N ASP A 2 28.03 -37.02 29.68
CA ASP A 2 29.32 -36.59 29.13
C ASP A 2 29.39 -35.06 29.05
N LEU A 3 30.36 -34.46 29.75
CA LEU A 3 30.52 -33.00 29.88
C LEU A 3 30.70 -32.31 28.52
N ASN A 4 31.29 -33.00 27.55
CA ASN A 4 31.45 -32.48 26.19
C ASN A 4 30.12 -32.43 25.43
N LYS A 5 29.23 -33.41 25.65
CA LYS A 5 27.88 -33.40 25.05
C LYS A 5 27.01 -32.29 25.63
N LEU A 6 27.12 -32.03 26.94
CA LEU A 6 26.44 -30.91 27.60
C LEU A 6 26.92 -29.55 27.07
N LYS A 7 28.23 -29.33 26.95
CA LYS A 7 28.77 -28.09 26.37
C LYS A 7 28.33 -27.88 24.92
N GLN A 8 28.34 -28.93 24.11
CA GLN A 8 27.88 -28.85 22.71
C GLN A 8 26.38 -28.57 22.61
N ASN A 9 25.55 -29.15 23.48
CA ASN A 9 24.12 -28.87 23.51
C ASN A 9 23.82 -27.43 23.95
N ASN A 10 24.50 -26.92 24.99
CA ASN A 10 24.34 -25.54 25.44
C ASN A 10 24.75 -24.52 24.37
N ILE A 11 25.84 -24.79 23.63
CA ILE A 11 26.26 -23.93 22.51
C ILE A 11 25.18 -23.92 21.41
N ARG A 12 24.64 -25.08 21.04
CA ARG A 12 23.58 -25.19 20.02
C ARG A 12 22.29 -24.48 20.42
N GLU A 13 21.89 -24.58 21.68
CA GLU A 13 20.71 -23.89 22.21
C GLU A 13 20.89 -22.37 22.20
N MET A 14 22.07 -21.89 22.58
CA MET A 14 22.41 -20.46 22.56
C MET A 14 22.39 -19.88 21.14
N GLU A 15 22.96 -20.59 20.16
CA GLU A 15 22.96 -20.17 18.74
C GLU A 15 21.55 -20.14 18.13
N VAL A 16 20.68 -21.09 18.50
CA VAL A 16 19.27 -21.08 18.09
C VAL A 16 18.54 -19.87 18.67
N GLU A 17 18.82 -19.54 19.94
CA GLU A 17 18.19 -18.41 20.61
C GLU A 17 18.65 -17.06 20.02
N GLU A 18 19.91 -16.93 19.63
CA GLU A 18 20.41 -15.78 18.88
C GLU A 18 19.73 -15.64 17.52
N CYS A 19 19.56 -16.74 16.77
CA CYS A 19 18.86 -16.72 15.48
C CYS A 19 17.40 -16.27 15.62
N LYS A 20 16.69 -16.73 16.65
CA LYS A 20 15.31 -16.30 16.93
C LYS A 20 15.21 -14.79 17.18
N LYS A 21 16.10 -14.26 18.02
CA LYS A 21 16.13 -12.82 18.33
C LYS A 21 16.38 -11.98 17.09
N GLU A 22 17.26 -12.43 16.19
CA GLU A 22 17.55 -11.72 14.95
C GLU A 22 16.37 -11.78 13.96
N ILE A 23 15.68 -12.93 13.90
CA ILE A 23 14.44 -13.08 13.13
C ILE A 23 13.37 -12.13 13.66
N ASP A 24 13.09 -12.14 14.96
CA ASP A 24 12.09 -11.27 15.59
C ASP A 24 12.38 -9.80 15.34
N ARG A 25 13.66 -9.40 15.49
CA ARG A 25 14.10 -8.04 15.20
C ARG A 25 13.83 -7.67 13.75
N THR A 26 14.24 -8.52 12.82
CA THR A 26 14.08 -8.25 11.38
C THR A 26 12.62 -8.19 10.99
N VAL A 27 11.77 -9.09 11.49
CA VAL A 27 10.32 -9.05 11.24
C VAL A 27 9.70 -7.74 11.72
N ARG A 28 10.09 -7.23 12.91
CA ARG A 28 9.60 -5.94 13.41
C ARG A 28 10.04 -4.77 12.52
N GLU A 29 11.29 -4.78 12.05
CA GLU A 29 11.80 -3.78 11.11
C GLU A 29 10.98 -3.80 9.80
N LEU A 30 10.70 -4.98 9.25
CA LEU A 30 9.89 -5.16 8.05
C LEU A 30 8.44 -4.67 8.21
N LEU A 31 7.81 -4.97 9.34
CA LEU A 31 6.46 -4.50 9.65
C LEU A 31 6.40 -2.97 9.76
N SER A 32 7.43 -2.35 10.33
CA SER A 32 7.54 -0.88 10.40
C SER A 32 7.61 -0.25 9.00
N ILE A 33 8.37 -0.83 8.07
CA ILE A 33 8.45 -0.35 6.68
C ILE A 33 7.10 -0.49 5.98
N LYS A 34 6.43 -1.64 6.16
CA LYS A 34 5.07 -1.87 5.62
C LYS A 34 4.07 -0.81 6.12
N GLU A 35 4.12 -0.47 7.41
CA GLU A 35 3.26 0.58 7.98
C GLU A 35 3.54 1.96 7.39
N LYS A 36 4.82 2.34 7.26
CA LYS A 36 5.22 3.59 6.58
C LYS A 36 4.68 3.66 5.16
N PHE A 37 4.72 2.55 4.42
CA PHE A 37 4.20 2.49 3.07
C PHE A 37 2.69 2.76 3.01
N TYR A 38 1.89 2.07 3.83
CA TYR A 38 0.45 2.32 3.90
C TYR A 38 0.14 3.76 4.29
N ASN A 39 0.91 4.32 5.23
CA ASN A 39 0.76 5.73 5.61
C ASN A 39 1.08 6.67 4.44
N ALA A 40 2.08 6.36 3.61
CA ALA A 40 2.37 7.13 2.40
C ALA A 40 1.23 7.04 1.37
N GLN A 41 0.69 5.84 1.11
CA GLN A 41 -0.46 5.67 0.21
C GLN A 41 -1.67 6.47 0.68
N ASN A 42 -2.00 6.40 1.97
CA ASN A 42 -3.11 7.14 2.55
C ASN A 42 -2.92 8.66 2.41
N LYS A 43 -1.70 9.16 2.61
CA LYS A 43 -1.36 10.58 2.42
C LYS A 43 -1.56 11.02 0.96
N VAL A 44 -1.17 10.19 -0.01
CA VAL A 44 -1.34 10.50 -1.44
C VAL A 44 -2.82 10.59 -1.81
N ILE A 45 -3.63 9.61 -1.39
CA ILE A 45 -5.08 9.61 -1.62
C ILE A 45 -5.74 10.82 -0.95
N ALA A 46 -5.37 11.12 0.30
CA ALA A 46 -5.90 12.28 1.02
C ALA A 46 -5.53 13.60 0.34
N ASN A 47 -4.30 13.72 -0.17
CA ASN A 47 -3.87 14.91 -0.90
C ASN A 47 -4.62 15.08 -2.23
N GLU A 48 -4.83 14.00 -2.98
CA GLU A 48 -5.64 14.05 -4.21
C GLU A 48 -7.10 14.39 -3.92
N ASN A 49 -7.72 13.81 -2.89
CA ASN A 49 -9.08 14.17 -2.48
C ASN A 49 -9.19 15.67 -2.13
N ARG A 50 -8.18 16.24 -1.47
CA ARG A 50 -8.12 17.68 -1.20
C ARG A 50 -8.04 18.50 -2.48
N LYS A 51 -7.17 18.13 -3.42
CA LYS A 51 -7.07 18.81 -4.72
C LYS A 51 -8.37 18.71 -5.53
N ILE A 52 -9.08 17.58 -5.45
CA ILE A 52 -10.40 17.42 -6.09
C ILE A 52 -11.42 18.36 -5.45
N ASP A 53 -11.47 18.45 -4.12
CA ASP A 53 -12.36 19.38 -3.40
C ASP A 53 -12.08 20.84 -3.79
N GLU A 54 -10.80 21.25 -3.78
CA GLU A 54 -10.34 22.57 -4.22
C GLU A 54 -10.76 22.83 -5.68
N PHE A 55 -10.44 21.93 -6.61
CA PHE A 55 -10.78 22.05 -8.02
C PHE A 55 -12.29 22.16 -8.27
N LEU A 56 -13.09 21.22 -7.73
CA LEU A 56 -14.52 21.19 -8.00
C LEU A 56 -15.26 22.36 -7.34
N THR A 57 -14.91 22.72 -6.11
CA THR A 57 -15.65 23.74 -5.37
C THR A 57 -15.14 25.16 -5.60
N GLU A 58 -13.82 25.37 -5.56
CA GLU A 58 -13.25 26.72 -5.66
C GLU A 58 -13.08 27.17 -7.11
N GLU A 59 -12.64 26.28 -8.00
CA GLU A 59 -12.44 26.64 -9.42
C GLU A 59 -13.72 26.53 -10.24
N LEU A 60 -14.50 25.46 -10.06
CA LEU A 60 -15.69 25.19 -10.88
C LEU A 60 -17.03 25.53 -10.20
N GLY A 61 -17.04 25.86 -8.92
CA GLY A 61 -18.25 26.29 -8.21
C GLY A 61 -19.26 25.17 -7.93
N PHE A 62 -18.84 23.90 -7.88
CA PHE A 62 -19.72 22.82 -7.45
C PHE A 62 -20.12 22.99 -5.98
N VAL A 63 -21.37 22.66 -5.67
CA VAL A 63 -21.86 22.51 -4.30
C VAL A 63 -21.52 21.11 -3.81
N LYS A 64 -20.85 21.01 -2.67
CA LYS A 64 -20.50 19.73 -2.03
C LYS A 64 -21.49 19.31 -0.95
N ASP A 65 -21.77 18.02 -0.90
CA ASP A 65 -22.63 17.36 0.10
C ASP A 65 -21.93 16.09 0.60
N ILE A 66 -21.54 16.08 1.87
CA ILE A 66 -20.76 15.00 2.47
C ILE A 66 -21.70 13.87 2.90
N LYS A 67 -21.51 12.68 2.34
CA LYS A 67 -22.20 11.45 2.73
C LYS A 67 -21.31 10.57 3.58
N GLU A 68 -21.91 9.54 4.16
CA GLU A 68 -21.20 8.59 5.04
C GLU A 68 -19.99 7.94 4.34
N ASN A 69 -20.10 7.63 3.05
CA ASN A 69 -19.09 6.87 2.31
C ASN A 69 -18.46 7.61 1.13
N PHE A 70 -18.96 8.79 0.75
CA PHE A 70 -18.50 9.54 -0.42
C PHE A 70 -18.87 11.02 -0.29
N VAL A 71 -18.27 11.86 -1.12
CA VAL A 71 -18.66 13.27 -1.28
C VAL A 71 -19.40 13.43 -2.60
N ASP A 72 -20.59 14.03 -2.56
CA ASP A 72 -21.44 14.31 -3.71
C ASP A 72 -21.27 15.77 -4.13
N TYR A 73 -20.71 16.01 -5.31
CA TYR A 73 -20.53 17.32 -5.90
C TYR A 73 -21.57 17.55 -6.97
N ARG A 74 -22.24 18.70 -6.93
CA ARG A 74 -23.30 19.07 -7.88
C ARG A 74 -23.07 20.46 -8.45
N LEU A 75 -23.17 20.58 -9.77
CA LEU A 75 -23.19 21.85 -10.48
C LEU A 75 -24.49 21.93 -11.27
N GLU A 76 -25.20 23.04 -11.15
CA GLU A 76 -26.39 23.34 -11.94
C GLU A 76 -26.30 24.79 -12.40
N ASN A 77 -26.11 24.99 -13.71
CA ASN A 77 -26.17 26.32 -14.33
C ASN A 77 -26.76 26.23 -15.75
N GLU A 78 -27.07 27.39 -16.32
CA GLU A 78 -27.73 27.48 -17.64
C GLU A 78 -26.82 27.07 -18.80
N GLU A 79 -25.50 27.22 -18.66
CA GLU A 79 -24.52 26.97 -19.73
C GLU A 79 -24.13 25.49 -19.84
N VAL A 80 -23.92 24.82 -18.71
CA VAL A 80 -23.34 23.48 -18.61
C VAL A 80 -24.38 22.45 -18.14
N GLY A 81 -25.58 22.90 -17.74
CA GLY A 81 -26.66 22.04 -17.29
C GLY A 81 -26.40 21.45 -15.90
N LYS A 82 -26.86 20.21 -15.69
CA LYS A 82 -26.76 19.49 -14.41
C LYS A 82 -25.61 18.50 -14.46
N ILE A 83 -24.58 18.74 -13.65
CA ILE A 83 -23.45 17.82 -13.46
C ILE A 83 -23.43 17.28 -12.04
N ARG A 84 -23.21 15.97 -11.93
CA ARG A 84 -23.03 15.27 -10.66
C ARG A 84 -21.77 14.43 -10.68
N ILE A 85 -20.96 14.58 -9.64
CA ILE A 85 -19.73 13.80 -9.42
C ILE A 85 -19.75 13.24 -8.01
N GLU A 86 -19.57 11.93 -7.85
CA GLU A 86 -19.37 11.29 -6.55
C GLU A 86 -17.90 10.88 -6.40
N VAL A 87 -17.28 11.23 -5.28
CA VAL A 87 -15.86 10.92 -4.99
C VAL A 87 -15.76 10.11 -3.71
N CYS A 88 -15.08 8.97 -3.78
CA CYS A 88 -14.75 8.10 -2.66
C CYS A 88 -13.26 7.72 -2.69
N ASN A 89 -12.77 7.05 -1.66
CA ASN A 89 -11.36 6.64 -1.53
C ASN A 89 -10.87 5.66 -2.60
N ASN A 90 -11.77 4.99 -3.33
CA ASN A 90 -11.43 3.98 -4.32
C ASN A 90 -12.30 3.99 -5.59
N TYR A 91 -13.20 4.98 -5.72
CA TYR A 91 -13.98 5.18 -6.94
C TYR A 91 -14.36 6.64 -7.16
N LEU A 92 -14.59 6.97 -8.42
CA LEU A 92 -15.20 8.20 -8.90
C LEU A 92 -16.46 7.82 -9.68
N LYS A 93 -17.50 8.65 -9.60
CA LYS A 93 -18.68 8.51 -10.45
C LYS A 93 -19.01 9.83 -11.10
N ILE A 94 -18.87 9.94 -12.41
CA ILE A 94 -19.14 11.18 -13.16
C ILE A 94 -20.37 10.93 -14.02
N GLN A 95 -21.43 11.73 -13.81
CA GLN A 95 -22.70 11.61 -14.55
C GLN A 95 -23.28 10.18 -14.61
N GLY A 96 -23.15 9.43 -13.51
CA GLY A 96 -23.64 8.06 -13.45
C GLY A 96 -22.61 6.98 -13.79
N LYS A 97 -21.52 7.35 -14.47
CA LYS A 97 -20.46 6.44 -14.94
C LYS A 97 -19.42 6.19 -13.86
N GLU A 98 -19.23 4.93 -13.46
CA GLU A 98 -18.33 4.52 -12.36
C GLU A 98 -16.92 4.19 -12.86
N TYR A 99 -15.93 4.80 -12.22
CA TYR A 99 -14.51 4.55 -12.40
C TYR A 99 -13.92 4.07 -11.09
N ARG A 100 -13.34 2.87 -11.06
CA ARG A 100 -12.58 2.40 -9.89
C ARG A 100 -11.14 2.80 -10.04
N PHE A 101 -10.50 3.22 -8.96
CA PHE A 101 -9.09 3.56 -9.03
C PHE A 101 -8.29 2.98 -7.88
N TRP A 102 -7.02 2.75 -8.14
CA TRP A 102 -6.03 2.40 -7.13
C TRP A 102 -4.69 2.98 -7.52
N LEU A 103 -3.81 3.18 -6.54
CA LEU A 103 -2.44 3.56 -6.81
C LEU A 103 -1.75 2.38 -7.50
N ASP A 104 -1.19 2.66 -8.68
CA ASP A 104 -0.25 1.80 -9.36
C ASP A 104 1.03 1.74 -8.54
N THR A 105 1.13 0.70 -7.73
CA THR A 105 2.31 0.42 -6.92
C THR A 105 3.21 -0.60 -7.61
N ASP A 106 3.21 -0.66 -8.96
CA ASP A 106 3.94 -1.66 -9.76
C ASP A 106 5.45 -1.76 -9.42
N PHE A 107 6.02 -0.81 -8.69
CA PHE A 107 7.36 -0.93 -8.16
C PHE A 107 7.38 -1.60 -6.77
N ASN A 108 7.72 -2.89 -6.78
CA ASN A 108 8.23 -3.70 -5.66
C ASN A 108 7.29 -4.16 -4.53
N LEU A 109 6.22 -3.46 -4.16
CA LEU A 109 5.48 -3.75 -2.91
C LEU A 109 4.37 -4.82 -2.97
N CYS A 110 3.74 -5.06 -4.13
CA CYS A 110 2.77 -6.15 -4.27
C CYS A 110 3.44 -7.53 -4.20
N LYS A 111 4.64 -7.68 -4.77
CA LYS A 111 5.50 -8.88 -4.60
C LYS A 111 5.90 -9.07 -3.14
N LEU A 112 6.08 -7.96 -2.42
CA LEU A 112 6.51 -7.89 -1.04
C LEU A 112 5.44 -8.33 -0.03
N ASN A 113 4.18 -7.93 -0.26
CA ASN A 113 3.05 -8.34 0.57
C ASN A 113 2.73 -9.84 0.38
N TRP A 114 2.97 -10.37 -0.82
CA TRP A 114 2.96 -11.81 -1.07
C TRP A 114 4.12 -12.52 -0.37
N ALA A 115 5.37 -12.07 -0.53
CA ALA A 115 6.53 -12.68 0.13
C ALA A 115 6.40 -12.68 1.68
N ILE A 116 5.93 -11.59 2.30
CA ILE A 116 5.68 -11.59 3.75
C ILE A 116 4.52 -12.50 4.14
N LYS A 117 3.44 -12.57 3.35
CA LYS A 117 2.26 -13.35 3.73
C LYS A 117 2.44 -14.85 3.47
N GLU A 118 3.14 -15.23 2.40
CA GLU A 118 3.39 -16.62 2.00
C GLU A 118 4.62 -17.21 2.69
N ASP A 119 5.73 -16.48 2.78
CA ASP A 119 6.96 -17.00 3.41
C ASP A 119 6.99 -16.71 4.92
N PHE A 120 6.45 -15.55 5.32
CA PHE A 120 6.57 -15.03 6.69
C PHE A 120 5.26 -14.85 7.45
N GLY A 121 4.16 -15.49 7.00
CA GLY A 121 2.76 -15.19 7.35
C GLY A 121 2.49 -14.61 8.75
N TYR A 122 1.44 -13.79 8.85
CA TYR A 122 0.91 -13.21 10.11
C TYR A 122 0.89 -14.17 11.33
N GLU A 123 0.92 -15.47 11.10
CA GLU A 123 0.99 -16.54 12.11
C GLU A 123 2.37 -16.78 12.74
N HIS A 124 3.47 -16.21 12.25
CA HIS A 124 4.81 -16.46 12.81
C HIS A 124 5.04 -15.85 14.19
N LEU A 125 4.32 -14.76 14.50
CA LEU A 125 4.37 -14.12 15.82
C LEU A 125 3.36 -14.72 16.81
N ASP A 126 2.34 -15.42 16.33
CA ASP A 126 1.18 -15.81 17.14
C ASP A 126 1.02 -17.33 17.31
N ARG A 127 1.58 -18.13 16.39
CA ARG A 127 1.59 -19.60 16.47
C ARG A 127 3.01 -20.07 16.64
N GLY A 128 3.45 -20.16 17.90
CA GLY A 128 4.75 -20.70 18.30
C GLY A 128 5.14 -21.92 17.49
N TYR A 129 5.95 -21.71 16.45
CA TYR A 129 6.42 -22.79 15.60
C TYR A 129 7.43 -23.62 16.37
N LYS A 130 7.23 -24.94 16.34
CA LYS A 130 8.23 -25.93 16.78
C LYS A 130 9.26 -26.13 15.68
N ILE A 131 10.03 -25.10 15.30
CA ILE A 131 11.19 -25.29 14.43
C ILE A 131 12.24 -26.07 15.24
N GLN A 132 12.42 -27.33 14.88
CA GLN A 132 13.42 -28.21 15.48
C GLN A 132 14.71 -28.14 14.65
N GLY A 133 15.83 -27.83 15.30
CA GLY A 133 17.17 -27.90 14.71
C GLY A 133 17.72 -26.56 14.20
N ARG A 134 19.01 -26.34 14.49
CA ARG A 134 19.78 -25.14 14.15
C ARG A 134 19.82 -24.83 12.65
N GLU A 135 19.91 -25.85 11.81
CA GLU A 135 19.98 -25.68 10.34
C GLU A 135 18.71 -25.04 9.76
N ASN A 136 17.55 -25.38 10.31
CA ASN A 136 16.28 -24.81 9.88
C ASN A 136 16.18 -23.33 10.26
N TRP A 137 16.55 -22.97 11.50
CA TRP A 137 16.60 -21.56 11.93
C TRP A 137 17.55 -20.71 11.08
N ASN A 138 18.72 -21.25 10.73
CA ASN A 138 19.67 -20.55 9.85
C ASN A 138 19.15 -20.37 8.42
N LYS A 139 18.37 -21.33 7.90
CA LYS A 139 17.75 -21.23 6.58
C LYS A 139 16.70 -20.12 6.56
N GLU A 140 15.83 -20.08 7.56
CA GLU A 140 14.81 -19.02 7.71
C GLU A 140 15.46 -17.65 7.83
N LEU A 141 16.51 -17.50 8.66
CA LEU A 141 17.23 -16.23 8.79
C LEU A 141 17.84 -15.77 7.44
N LYS A 142 18.35 -16.69 6.62
CA LYS A 142 18.88 -16.35 5.29
C LYS A 142 17.81 -15.86 4.33
N GLU A 143 16.65 -16.52 4.29
CA GLU A 143 15.54 -16.06 3.46
C GLU A 143 15.01 -14.70 3.94
N LEU A 144 14.90 -14.52 5.26
CA LEU A 144 14.48 -13.26 5.87
C LEU A 144 15.46 -12.12 5.56
N MET A 145 16.77 -12.38 5.56
CA MET A 145 17.78 -11.39 5.18
C MET A 145 17.71 -10.99 3.70
N LYS A 146 17.33 -11.91 2.80
CA LYS A 146 17.07 -11.55 1.39
C LYS A 146 15.87 -10.62 1.28
N VAL A 147 14.79 -10.91 2.01
CA VAL A 147 13.60 -10.05 2.08
C VAL A 147 13.98 -8.69 2.66
N LYS A 148 14.68 -8.64 3.81
CA LYS A 148 15.18 -7.40 4.41
C LYS A 148 15.96 -6.54 3.44
N LYS A 149 16.87 -7.12 2.66
CA LYS A 149 17.66 -6.39 1.67
C LYS A 149 16.76 -5.70 0.62
N VAL A 150 15.78 -6.44 0.08
CA VAL A 150 14.80 -5.86 -0.86
C VAL A 150 14.03 -4.70 -0.22
N TYR A 151 13.71 -4.82 1.08
CA TYR A 151 13.02 -3.77 1.84
C TYR A 151 13.88 -2.55 2.13
N GLU A 152 15.17 -2.71 2.46
CA GLU A 152 16.10 -1.58 2.64
C GLU A 152 16.28 -0.81 1.32
N ASP A 153 16.37 -1.54 0.20
CA ASP A 153 16.38 -0.94 -1.14
C ASP A 153 15.05 -0.21 -1.42
N THR A 154 13.91 -0.76 -0.97
CA THR A 154 12.58 -0.14 -1.14
C THR A 154 12.36 1.05 -0.19
N ASP A 155 12.89 1.06 1.04
CA ASP A 155 12.83 2.22 1.95
C ASP A 155 13.63 3.39 1.36
N PHE A 156 14.73 3.10 0.66
CA PHE A 156 15.47 4.10 -0.12
C PHE A 156 14.66 4.62 -1.32
N GLU A 157 13.89 3.78 -2.00
CA GLU A 157 12.92 4.21 -3.01
C GLU A 157 11.77 5.04 -2.39
N LEU A 158 11.31 4.68 -1.19
CA LEU A 158 10.30 5.40 -0.39
C LEU A 158 10.78 6.77 0.11
N MET A 159 12.06 6.92 0.44
CA MET A 159 12.65 8.21 0.76
C MET A 159 12.80 9.10 -0.48
N LYS A 160 13.02 8.52 -1.66
CA LYS A 160 12.95 9.27 -2.93
C LYS A 160 11.51 9.66 -3.32
N LEU A 161 10.50 8.99 -2.76
CA LEU A 161 9.07 9.17 -3.02
C LEU A 161 8.44 10.42 -2.37
N GLU A 162 9.19 11.25 -1.62
CA GLU A 162 8.70 12.54 -1.10
C GLU A 162 8.39 13.59 -2.20
N GLY A 163 8.52 13.27 -3.50
CA GLY A 163 8.25 14.22 -4.59
C GLY A 163 7.77 13.62 -5.93
N ASP A 164 6.56 13.04 -5.96
CA ASP A 164 5.76 12.76 -7.19
C ASP A 164 6.10 11.53 -8.05
N ILE A 165 5.61 10.31 -7.72
CA ILE A 165 5.62 9.17 -8.67
C ILE A 165 4.48 8.15 -8.46
N PHE A 166 3.33 8.50 -7.89
CA PHE A 166 2.19 7.57 -7.94
C PHE A 166 1.36 7.83 -9.19
N TYR A 167 1.14 6.78 -9.99
CA TYR A 167 0.10 6.79 -11.00
C TYR A 167 -1.16 6.17 -10.39
N PHE A 168 -2.31 6.69 -10.73
CA PHE A 168 -3.58 6.03 -10.54
C PHE A 168 -3.82 5.12 -11.74
N VAL A 169 -4.07 3.83 -11.48
CA VAL A 169 -4.77 2.99 -12.45
C VAL A 169 -6.25 3.22 -12.23
N ILE A 170 -6.93 3.67 -13.28
CA ILE A 170 -8.35 3.96 -13.30
C ILE A 170 -9.02 2.96 -14.25
N GLU A 171 -9.89 2.13 -13.70
CA GLU A 171 -10.70 1.16 -14.42
C GLU A 171 -12.05 1.77 -14.79
N ASP A 172 -12.26 1.98 -16.07
CA ASP A 172 -13.53 2.35 -16.68
C ASP A 172 -14.32 1.05 -16.93
N LYS A 173 -15.30 0.81 -16.06
CA LYS A 173 -16.08 -0.43 -16.06
C LYS A 173 -16.97 -0.59 -17.28
N GLU A 174 -17.46 0.51 -17.83
CA GLU A 174 -18.41 0.46 -18.94
C GLU A 174 -17.68 0.11 -20.25
N ASN A 175 -16.47 0.65 -20.42
CA ASN A 175 -15.67 0.45 -21.62
C ASN A 175 -14.60 -0.65 -21.49
N TYR A 176 -14.53 -1.32 -20.33
CA TYR A 176 -13.54 -2.37 -20.04
C TYR A 176 -12.09 -1.95 -20.32
N ARG A 177 -11.73 -0.70 -20.00
CA ARG A 177 -10.39 -0.13 -20.21
C ARG A 177 -9.73 0.29 -18.90
N LYS A 178 -8.39 0.25 -18.89
CA LYS A 178 -7.56 0.77 -17.80
C LYS A 178 -6.78 1.98 -18.29
N ILE A 179 -6.82 3.05 -17.51
CA ILE A 179 -6.17 4.32 -17.79
C ILE A 179 -5.12 4.55 -16.71
N LYS A 180 -3.90 4.95 -17.08
CA LYS A 180 -2.89 5.40 -16.12
C LYS A 180 -2.90 6.92 -16.08
N SER A 181 -3.14 7.51 -14.92
CA SER A 181 -3.08 8.97 -14.71
C SER A 181 -2.14 9.32 -13.58
N LYS A 182 -1.49 10.48 -13.61
CA LYS A 182 -0.71 11.00 -12.47
C LYS A 182 -1.57 11.68 -11.41
N SER A 183 -2.80 12.03 -11.76
CA SER A 183 -3.67 12.91 -10.98
C SER A 183 -5.12 12.51 -11.22
N LEU A 184 -5.89 12.37 -10.15
CA LEU A 184 -7.33 12.14 -10.29
C LEU A 184 -8.04 13.43 -10.76
N VAL A 185 -7.49 14.60 -10.41
CA VAL A 185 -8.00 15.90 -10.90
C VAL A 185 -7.86 16.00 -12.41
N ASP A 186 -6.70 15.64 -12.97
CA ASP A 186 -6.48 15.69 -14.42
C ASP A 186 -7.43 14.74 -15.15
N PHE A 187 -7.63 13.55 -14.58
CA PHE A 187 -8.61 12.62 -15.11
C PHE A 187 -10.04 13.18 -15.07
N ILE A 188 -10.46 13.80 -13.96
CA ILE A 188 -11.78 14.43 -13.86
C ILE A 188 -11.92 15.56 -14.89
N LYS A 189 -10.88 16.39 -15.08
CA LYS A 189 -10.86 17.44 -16.11
C LYS A 189 -11.12 16.87 -17.50
N GLU A 190 -10.36 15.85 -17.90
CA GLU A 190 -10.54 15.18 -19.19
C GLU A 190 -11.97 14.64 -19.35
N GLN A 191 -12.55 14.04 -18.31
CA GLN A 191 -13.91 13.51 -18.37
C GLN A 191 -14.99 14.59 -18.39
N LEU A 192 -14.74 15.77 -17.82
CA LEU A 192 -15.66 16.91 -17.89
C LEU A 192 -15.61 17.60 -19.26
N GLU A 193 -14.47 17.62 -19.93
CA GLU A 193 -14.34 18.14 -21.31
C GLU A 193 -15.07 17.28 -22.35
N GLU A 194 -15.35 16.01 -22.03
CA GLU A 194 -16.09 15.08 -22.90
C GLU A 194 -17.64 15.18 -22.73
N LEU A 195 -18.14 15.97 -21.78
CA LEU A 195 -19.58 16.17 -21.52
C LEU A 195 -20.17 17.34 -22.34
#